data_AF-A0A961UAK5-F1
#
_entry.id   AF-A0A961UAK5-F1
#
_cell.length_a   1.000
_cell.length_b   1.000
_cell.length_c   1.000
_cell.angle_alpha   90.00
_cell.angle_beta   90.00
_cell.angle_gamma   90.00
#
_symmetry.space_group_name_H-M   'P 1'
#
loop_
_entity.id
_entity.type
_entity.pdbx_description
1 polymer ?
#
loop_
_entity_poly.entity_id
_entity_poly.type
_entity_poly.pdbx_seq_one_letter_code
_entity_poly.pdbx_strand_id
1 'polypeptide(L)'
;MRDFHFPGRSAVVARRGAIATSHYLSSAAGLEVLKSGGNALDAAITAAAVQGVVEPQMTGVGGDLFALIAFPDGRIEGYNASGRAARAIDPDKLRADGFTAIPSEHGLAITVPSGVAGWCRLLEKHGTIGIDRALAPAIDIAENGYAVSPRVAFDWADEVEKLRKFPGSRAHLLNAAGDAPKAGDVMTFGALASTLRAIAENGEDGFYKGAVGADILETVRANGGLLDEADLSGVSVDPVTPVSAAYRGREVVELPPNTQGFIALLMLRILEGFDLASLDPLGAERFHLELEAARLAYAVRDRHLADPLFMEATPEQLLGDACVDALRARIDPARRMPDMGPVDMPGSDTVFISCVDENRMAVALINSIFKTFGSCITTQKTGVVLQNRGAGFVLT
;
A
#
# COMPACT_ATOMS: atom_id res chain seq x y z
N MET A 1 21.99 -3.41 21.82
CA MET A 1 21.60 -4.82 22.07
C MET A 1 20.41 -4.77 23.02
N ARG A 2 19.36 -5.59 22.82
CA ARG A 2 18.15 -5.50 23.65
C ARG A 2 18.45 -5.88 25.10
N ASP A 3 17.94 -5.10 26.05
CA ASP A 3 17.88 -5.51 27.45
C ASP A 3 16.66 -6.41 27.67
N PHE A 4 16.90 -7.63 28.13
CA PHE A 4 15.88 -8.65 28.33
C PHE A 4 15.03 -8.42 29.60
N HIS A 5 15.40 -7.47 30.46
CA HIS A 5 14.64 -7.14 31.68
C HIS A 5 13.54 -6.10 31.43
N PHE A 6 13.55 -5.43 30.28
CA PHE A 6 12.50 -4.47 29.89
C PHE A 6 11.45 -5.12 28.98
N PRO A 7 10.17 -4.71 29.12
CA PRO A 7 9.08 -5.22 28.30
C PRO A 7 9.33 -4.98 26.81
N GLY A 8 8.98 -5.96 25.97
CA GLY A 8 9.16 -5.91 24.52
C GLY A 8 9.12 -7.31 23.88
N ARG A 9 9.24 -7.38 22.55
CA ARG A 9 9.24 -8.66 21.79
C ARG A 9 10.65 -9.04 21.36
N SER A 10 11.01 -10.32 21.54
CA SER A 10 12.32 -10.81 21.13
C SER A 10 12.37 -10.94 19.61
N ALA A 11 13.55 -10.74 19.02
CA ALA A 11 13.72 -10.98 17.60
C ALA A 11 13.35 -12.44 17.28
N VAL A 12 12.48 -12.63 16.30
CA VAL A 12 12.15 -13.96 15.79
C VAL A 12 13.33 -14.44 14.94
N VAL A 13 13.81 -15.65 15.22
CA VAL A 13 14.92 -16.28 14.49
C VAL A 13 14.39 -17.57 13.88
N ALA A 14 14.60 -17.76 12.57
CA ALA A 14 14.12 -18.91 11.83
C ALA A 14 15.18 -19.41 10.83
N ARG A 15 15.17 -20.72 10.55
CA ARG A 15 16.11 -21.37 9.61
C ARG A 15 15.57 -21.51 8.19
N ARG A 16 14.26 -21.79 8.04
CA ARG A 16 13.63 -22.13 6.76
C ARG A 16 12.81 -21.00 6.15
N GLY A 17 12.57 -19.93 6.88
CA GLY A 17 11.74 -18.83 6.38
C GLY A 17 11.08 -18.08 7.50
N ALA A 18 10.63 -16.88 7.19
CA ALA A 18 9.95 -16.00 8.11
C ALA A 18 8.99 -15.11 7.31
N ILE A 19 7.86 -14.79 7.93
CA ILE A 19 6.92 -13.79 7.43
C ILE A 19 6.61 -12.81 8.55
N ALA A 20 6.53 -11.53 8.20
CA ALA A 20 6.16 -10.45 9.09
C ALA A 20 5.09 -9.57 8.44
N THR A 21 4.00 -9.35 9.17
CA THR A 21 2.85 -8.54 8.75
C THR A 21 2.32 -7.72 9.94
N SER A 22 1.37 -6.82 9.70
CA SER A 22 0.71 -6.03 10.76
C SER A 22 -0.29 -6.87 11.57
N HIS A 23 -0.95 -7.86 10.94
CA HIS A 23 -1.92 -8.73 11.62
C HIS A 23 -1.44 -10.17 11.81
N TYR A 24 -1.62 -10.72 13.03
CA TYR A 24 -1.15 -12.08 13.35
C TYR A 24 -1.84 -13.18 12.52
N LEU A 25 -3.13 -13.03 12.17
CA LEU A 25 -3.84 -13.99 11.30
C LEU A 25 -3.22 -14.04 9.89
N SER A 26 -2.80 -12.90 9.35
CA SER A 26 -2.11 -12.82 8.05
C SER A 26 -0.73 -13.48 8.12
N SER A 27 0.03 -13.20 9.18
CA SER A 27 1.31 -13.88 9.43
C SER A 27 1.14 -15.40 9.58
N ALA A 28 0.08 -15.85 10.27
CA ALA A 28 -0.19 -17.27 10.45
C ALA A 28 -0.57 -17.97 9.14
N ALA A 29 -1.42 -17.35 8.31
CA ALA A 29 -1.81 -17.89 7.02
C ALA A 29 -0.62 -18.01 6.06
N GLY A 30 0.21 -16.95 5.94
CA GLY A 30 1.42 -17.01 5.12
C GLY A 30 2.45 -18.02 5.65
N LEU A 31 2.60 -18.15 6.97
CA LEU A 31 3.46 -19.18 7.57
C LEU A 31 2.98 -20.59 7.25
N GLU A 32 1.67 -20.83 7.18
CA GLU A 32 1.12 -22.13 6.82
C GLU A 32 1.40 -22.49 5.36
N VAL A 33 1.37 -21.49 4.46
CA VAL A 33 1.80 -21.65 3.07
C VAL A 33 3.27 -22.06 2.99
N LEU A 34 4.17 -21.37 3.72
CA LEU A 34 5.59 -21.75 3.78
C LEU A 34 5.78 -23.17 4.32
N LYS A 35 5.03 -23.58 5.36
CA LYS A 35 5.09 -24.93 5.92
C LYS A 35 4.58 -26.00 4.96
N SER A 36 3.64 -25.64 4.11
CA SER A 36 3.02 -26.51 3.11
C SER A 36 3.79 -26.55 1.78
N GLY A 37 5.00 -25.99 1.74
CA GLY A 37 5.89 -26.02 0.58
C GLY A 37 5.70 -24.89 -0.43
N GLY A 38 4.88 -23.87 -0.11
CA GLY A 38 4.80 -22.64 -0.89
C GLY A 38 6.04 -21.75 -0.69
N ASN A 39 6.28 -20.86 -1.65
CA ASN A 39 7.42 -19.95 -1.62
C ASN A 39 7.10 -18.61 -0.92
N ALA A 40 8.07 -17.71 -0.87
CA ALA A 40 7.92 -16.42 -0.19
C ALA A 40 6.80 -15.55 -0.78
N LEU A 41 6.59 -15.62 -2.10
CA LEU A 41 5.54 -14.85 -2.79
C LEU A 41 4.16 -15.44 -2.54
N ASP A 42 4.01 -16.76 -2.61
CA ASP A 42 2.76 -17.46 -2.28
C ASP A 42 2.27 -17.06 -0.88
N ALA A 43 3.19 -17.08 0.08
CA ALA A 43 2.94 -16.70 1.46
C ALA A 43 2.60 -15.21 1.61
N ALA A 44 3.30 -14.32 0.88
CA ALA A 44 3.06 -12.89 0.93
C ALA A 44 1.68 -12.51 0.35
N ILE A 45 1.27 -13.12 -0.78
CA ILE A 45 -0.04 -12.86 -1.40
C ILE A 45 -1.17 -13.45 -0.56
N THR A 46 -0.99 -14.66 -0.02
CA THR A 46 -1.95 -15.25 0.94
C THR A 46 -2.14 -14.36 2.16
N ALA A 47 -1.03 -13.84 2.72
CA ALA A 47 -1.09 -12.90 3.82
C ALA A 47 -1.78 -11.59 3.44
N ALA A 48 -1.54 -11.04 2.24
CA ALA A 48 -2.19 -9.83 1.74
C ALA A 48 -3.71 -10.01 1.62
N ALA A 49 -4.16 -11.15 1.09
CA ALA A 49 -5.56 -11.49 0.98
C ALA A 49 -6.24 -11.57 2.35
N VAL A 50 -5.63 -12.27 3.32
CA VAL A 50 -6.15 -12.33 4.70
C VAL A 50 -6.18 -10.94 5.32
N GLN A 51 -5.14 -10.14 5.13
CA GLN A 51 -5.05 -8.79 5.68
C GLN A 51 -6.14 -7.88 5.13
N GLY A 52 -6.57 -8.08 3.88
CA GLY A 52 -7.73 -7.39 3.31
C GLY A 52 -9.07 -7.68 3.98
N VAL A 53 -9.14 -8.72 4.82
CA VAL A 53 -10.32 -9.06 5.62
C VAL A 53 -10.14 -8.62 7.07
N VAL A 54 -8.95 -8.83 7.65
CA VAL A 54 -8.70 -8.61 9.09
C VAL A 54 -8.21 -7.20 9.43
N GLU A 55 -7.79 -6.42 8.43
CA GLU A 55 -7.46 -4.99 8.52
C GLU A 55 -8.14 -4.22 7.36
N PRO A 56 -9.49 -4.25 7.27
CA PRO A 56 -10.24 -3.69 6.14
C PRO A 56 -10.09 -2.16 6.02
N GLN A 57 -9.62 -1.52 7.08
CA GLN A 57 -9.31 -0.09 7.08
C GLN A 57 -8.01 0.25 6.35
N MET A 58 -7.12 -0.72 6.09
CA MET A 58 -5.79 -0.44 5.52
C MET A 58 -5.60 -0.99 4.10
N THR A 59 -6.29 -2.09 3.77
CA THR A 59 -6.02 -2.86 2.56
C THR A 59 -7.22 -3.70 2.11
N GLY A 60 -7.20 -4.18 0.88
CA GLY A 60 -8.25 -5.06 0.35
C GLY A 60 -8.16 -5.26 -1.15
N VAL A 61 -9.14 -6.00 -1.69
CA VAL A 61 -9.26 -6.28 -3.14
C VAL A 61 -9.57 -5.02 -3.96
N GLY A 62 -10.14 -3.98 -3.34
CA GLY A 62 -10.42 -2.70 -3.98
C GLY A 62 -9.24 -1.71 -3.96
N GLY A 63 -8.03 -2.20 -3.67
CA GLY A 63 -6.79 -1.43 -3.63
C GLY A 63 -5.84 -1.66 -4.81
N ASP A 64 -4.60 -1.24 -4.63
CA ASP A 64 -3.46 -1.46 -5.51
C ASP A 64 -2.32 -2.20 -4.80
N LEU A 65 -1.31 -2.63 -5.57
CA LEU A 65 -0.18 -3.42 -5.08
C LEU A 65 1.15 -2.97 -5.66
N PHE A 66 2.19 -3.04 -4.83
CA PHE A 66 3.56 -2.97 -5.29
C PHE A 66 4.41 -4.08 -4.65
N ALA A 67 5.41 -4.58 -5.38
CA ALA A 67 6.29 -5.63 -4.87
C ALA A 67 7.74 -5.46 -5.35
N LEU A 68 8.67 -5.74 -4.44
CA LEU A 68 10.06 -6.07 -4.75
C LEU A 68 10.30 -7.53 -4.43
N ILE A 69 10.86 -8.27 -5.38
CA ILE A 69 11.18 -9.69 -5.24
C ILE A 69 12.68 -9.87 -5.45
N ALA A 70 13.38 -10.23 -4.39
CA ALA A 70 14.80 -10.56 -4.43
C ALA A 70 14.98 -12.07 -4.54
N PHE A 71 15.85 -12.49 -5.46
CA PHE A 71 16.14 -13.88 -5.77
C PHE A 71 17.51 -14.31 -5.22
N PRO A 72 17.75 -15.63 -5.07
CA PRO A 72 18.99 -16.15 -4.49
C PRO A 72 20.24 -15.88 -5.33
N ASP A 73 20.06 -15.64 -6.63
CA ASP A 73 21.11 -15.28 -7.58
C ASP A 73 21.52 -13.80 -7.51
N GLY A 74 20.90 -13.01 -6.63
CA GLY A 74 21.14 -11.58 -6.45
C GLY A 74 20.28 -10.68 -7.34
N ARG A 75 19.43 -11.24 -8.21
CA ARG A 75 18.50 -10.47 -9.04
C ARG A 75 17.37 -9.90 -8.18
N ILE A 76 16.94 -8.68 -8.49
CA ILE A 76 15.78 -8.04 -7.86
C ILE A 76 14.83 -7.58 -8.96
N GLU A 77 13.56 -7.99 -8.86
CA GLU A 77 12.50 -7.56 -9.76
C GLU A 77 11.52 -6.64 -9.02
N GLY A 78 11.07 -5.59 -9.70
CA GLY A 78 10.03 -4.68 -9.21
C GLY A 78 8.73 -4.83 -9.99
N TYR A 79 7.61 -4.68 -9.30
CA TYR A 79 6.27 -4.72 -9.88
C TYR A 79 5.41 -3.57 -9.37
N ASN A 80 4.79 -2.88 -10.31
CA ASN A 80 3.86 -1.78 -10.08
C ASN A 80 2.48 -2.18 -10.58
N ALA A 81 1.58 -2.51 -9.65
CA ALA A 81 0.16 -2.72 -9.92
C ALA A 81 -0.63 -1.55 -9.32
N SER A 82 -0.24 -0.31 -9.65
CA SER A 82 -1.01 0.89 -9.31
C SER A 82 -2.06 1.21 -10.35
N GLY A 83 -3.27 1.49 -9.85
CA GLY A 83 -4.44 1.75 -10.68
C GLY A 83 -4.35 3.06 -11.42
N ARG A 84 -4.57 3.05 -12.73
CA ARG A 84 -4.70 4.27 -13.52
C ARG A 84 -6.00 5.01 -13.19
N ALA A 85 -5.97 6.33 -13.29
CA ALA A 85 -7.17 7.14 -13.25
C ALA A 85 -8.09 6.79 -14.43
N ALA A 86 -9.39 7.04 -14.28
CA ALA A 86 -10.34 6.85 -15.38
C ALA A 86 -9.90 7.66 -16.59
N ARG A 87 -9.90 7.04 -17.78
CA ARG A 87 -9.53 7.73 -19.04
C ARG A 87 -10.39 8.96 -19.32
N ALA A 88 -11.63 8.98 -18.83
CA ALA A 88 -12.57 10.08 -19.01
C ALA A 88 -12.31 11.29 -18.07
N ILE A 89 -11.34 11.22 -17.16
CA ILE A 89 -10.96 12.37 -16.32
C ILE A 89 -10.27 13.43 -17.19
N ASP A 90 -10.82 14.64 -17.14
CA ASP A 90 -10.26 15.83 -17.77
C ASP A 90 -9.98 16.88 -16.67
N PRO A 91 -8.70 17.20 -16.38
CA PRO A 91 -8.34 18.14 -15.32
C PRO A 91 -8.85 19.57 -15.59
N ASP A 92 -8.94 19.99 -16.86
CA ASP A 92 -9.43 21.34 -17.19
C ASP A 92 -10.93 21.44 -16.94
N LYS A 93 -11.68 20.38 -17.25
CA LYS A 93 -13.10 20.29 -16.91
C LYS A 93 -13.31 20.27 -15.40
N LEU A 94 -12.52 19.49 -14.65
CA LEU A 94 -12.63 19.48 -13.18
C LEU A 94 -12.38 20.87 -12.58
N ARG A 95 -11.38 21.61 -13.08
CA ARG A 95 -11.15 23.01 -12.67
C ARG A 95 -12.32 23.91 -13.03
N ALA A 96 -12.86 23.79 -14.24
CA ALA A 96 -14.02 24.57 -14.69
C ALA A 96 -15.28 24.29 -13.85
N ASP A 97 -15.43 23.06 -13.36
CA ASP A 97 -16.48 22.62 -12.45
C ASP A 97 -16.22 23.04 -10.99
N GLY A 98 -15.10 23.74 -10.72
CA GLY A 98 -14.77 24.34 -9.42
C GLY A 98 -13.95 23.46 -8.47
N PHE A 99 -13.44 22.31 -8.93
CA PHE A 99 -12.54 21.48 -8.12
C PHE A 99 -11.16 22.13 -8.00
N THR A 100 -10.72 22.32 -6.76
CA THR A 100 -9.34 22.74 -6.43
C THR A 100 -8.46 21.55 -6.02
N ALA A 101 -9.07 20.44 -5.61
CA ALA A 101 -8.44 19.15 -5.32
C ALA A 101 -9.47 18.03 -5.50
N ILE A 102 -9.02 16.78 -5.63
CA ILE A 102 -9.91 15.62 -5.69
C ILE A 102 -10.29 15.18 -4.27
N PRO A 103 -11.58 15.24 -3.87
CA PRO A 103 -11.98 14.89 -2.51
C PRO A 103 -11.80 13.40 -2.24
N SER A 104 -11.30 13.06 -1.04
CA SER A 104 -10.99 11.68 -0.65
C SER A 104 -12.22 10.77 -0.58
N GLU A 105 -13.41 11.32 -0.32
CA GLU A 105 -14.70 10.60 -0.20
C GLU A 105 -15.56 10.76 -1.47
N HIS A 106 -14.94 10.81 -2.66
CA HIS A 106 -15.63 11.02 -3.94
C HIS A 106 -15.20 9.96 -4.97
N GLY A 107 -16.09 9.59 -5.89
CA GLY A 107 -15.82 8.57 -6.91
C GLY A 107 -14.67 8.94 -7.87
N LEU A 108 -14.34 10.23 -7.99
CA LEU A 108 -13.16 10.71 -8.74
C LEU A 108 -11.82 10.31 -8.09
N ALA A 109 -11.81 10.05 -6.78
CA ALA A 109 -10.60 9.58 -6.09
C ALA A 109 -10.34 8.08 -6.31
N ILE A 110 -11.31 7.34 -6.87
CA ILE A 110 -11.21 5.91 -7.11
C ILE A 110 -10.52 5.70 -8.47
N THR A 111 -9.27 5.24 -8.43
CA THR A 111 -8.57 4.73 -9.62
C THR A 111 -8.83 3.23 -9.78
N VAL A 112 -8.50 2.65 -10.94
CA VAL A 112 -8.75 1.23 -11.24
C VAL A 112 -8.15 0.32 -10.14
N PRO A 113 -8.97 -0.41 -9.34
CA PRO A 113 -8.44 -1.31 -8.33
C PRO A 113 -7.63 -2.45 -8.97
N SER A 114 -6.32 -2.47 -8.77
CA SER A 114 -5.37 -3.30 -9.53
C SER A 114 -4.68 -4.37 -8.67
N GLY A 115 -4.93 -4.37 -7.35
CA GLY A 115 -4.32 -5.33 -6.42
C GLY A 115 -4.60 -6.79 -6.80
N VAL A 116 -5.83 -7.10 -7.22
CA VAL A 116 -6.21 -8.47 -7.64
C VAL A 116 -5.45 -8.91 -8.90
N ALA A 117 -5.32 -8.06 -9.92
CA ALA A 117 -4.46 -8.34 -11.07
C ALA A 117 -3.01 -8.58 -10.63
N GLY A 118 -2.51 -7.78 -9.69
CA GLY A 118 -1.20 -7.98 -9.06
C GLY A 118 -1.07 -9.37 -8.44
N TRP A 119 -2.04 -9.80 -7.64
CA TRP A 119 -2.03 -11.13 -7.00
C TRP A 119 -2.02 -12.26 -8.04
N CYS A 120 -2.95 -12.22 -9.00
CA CYS A 120 -3.09 -13.27 -10.01
C CYS A 120 -1.83 -13.41 -10.87
N ARG A 121 -1.32 -12.31 -11.44
CA ARG A 121 -0.18 -12.34 -12.38
C ARG A 121 1.13 -12.65 -11.68
N LEU A 122 1.31 -12.21 -10.44
CA LEU A 122 2.51 -12.54 -9.66
C LEU A 122 2.51 -14.01 -9.24
N LEU A 123 1.38 -14.56 -8.80
CA LEU A 123 1.27 -16.01 -8.54
C LEU A 123 1.50 -16.83 -9.81
N GLU A 124 0.93 -16.42 -10.95
CA GLU A 124 1.17 -17.10 -12.22
C GLU A 124 2.66 -17.09 -12.62
N LYS A 125 3.33 -15.96 -12.44
CA LYS A 125 4.72 -15.80 -12.87
C LYS A 125 5.75 -16.45 -11.94
N HIS A 126 5.52 -16.34 -10.64
CA HIS A 126 6.53 -16.63 -9.62
C HIS A 126 6.02 -17.51 -8.48
N GLY A 127 4.71 -17.78 -8.42
CA GLY A 127 4.11 -18.60 -7.39
C GLY A 127 4.29 -20.09 -7.64
N THR A 128 4.01 -20.87 -6.60
CA THR A 128 3.92 -22.34 -6.67
C THR A 128 2.52 -22.86 -6.30
N ILE A 129 1.60 -21.95 -5.92
CA ILE A 129 0.18 -22.26 -5.68
C ILE A 129 -0.72 -21.38 -6.56
N GLY A 130 -1.93 -21.89 -6.86
CA GLY A 130 -2.95 -21.10 -7.55
C GLY A 130 -3.62 -20.06 -6.65
N ILE A 131 -4.28 -19.08 -7.27
CA ILE A 131 -5.03 -18.03 -6.57
C ILE A 131 -6.15 -18.60 -5.68
N ASP A 132 -6.73 -19.73 -6.08
CA ASP A 132 -7.73 -20.48 -5.30
C ASP A 132 -7.19 -20.87 -3.92
N ARG A 133 -5.98 -21.45 -3.88
CA ARG A 133 -5.32 -21.83 -2.63
C ARG A 133 -4.85 -20.62 -1.82
N ALA A 134 -4.36 -19.58 -2.49
CA ALA A 134 -3.90 -18.37 -1.82
C ALA A 134 -5.05 -17.60 -1.14
N LEU A 135 -6.25 -17.61 -1.74
CA LEU A 135 -7.42 -16.92 -1.19
C LEU A 135 -8.22 -17.75 -0.18
N ALA A 136 -8.04 -19.08 -0.13
CA ALA A 136 -8.81 -19.96 0.74
C ALA A 136 -8.84 -19.50 2.22
N PRO A 137 -7.72 -19.08 2.86
CA PRO A 137 -7.76 -18.59 4.23
C PRO A 137 -8.55 -17.28 4.38
N ALA A 138 -8.47 -16.38 3.41
CA ALA A 138 -9.21 -15.12 3.43
C ALA A 138 -10.71 -15.35 3.25
N ILE A 139 -11.10 -16.29 2.38
CA ILE A 139 -12.51 -16.70 2.18
C ILE A 139 -13.08 -17.26 3.48
N ASP A 140 -12.37 -18.18 4.14
CA ASP A 140 -12.79 -18.79 5.40
C ASP A 140 -12.98 -17.74 6.49
N ILE A 141 -12.01 -16.84 6.67
CA ILE A 141 -12.08 -15.77 7.67
C ILE A 141 -13.20 -14.77 7.34
N ALA A 142 -13.41 -14.44 6.07
CA ALA A 142 -14.50 -13.53 5.67
C ALA A 142 -15.88 -14.16 5.92
N GLU A 143 -16.04 -15.46 5.71
CA GLU A 143 -17.31 -16.17 5.88
C GLU A 143 -17.61 -16.49 7.34
N ASN A 144 -16.65 -17.05 8.07
CA ASN A 144 -16.80 -17.53 9.43
C ASN A 144 -16.48 -16.45 10.48
N GLY A 145 -15.81 -15.38 10.07
CA GLY A 145 -15.51 -14.21 10.86
C GLY A 145 -14.23 -14.31 11.69
N TYR A 146 -13.83 -13.16 12.25
CA TYR A 146 -12.72 -13.07 13.19
C TYR A 146 -13.04 -12.10 14.34
N ALA A 147 -12.36 -12.30 15.48
CA ALA A 147 -12.42 -11.38 16.60
C ALA A 147 -11.55 -10.14 16.32
N VAL A 148 -12.18 -8.96 16.29
CA VAL A 148 -11.53 -7.69 15.95
C VAL A 148 -10.39 -7.38 16.93
N SER A 149 -9.20 -7.08 16.40
CA SER A 149 -8.03 -6.78 17.22
C SER A 149 -8.10 -5.35 17.79
N PRO A 150 -7.42 -5.05 18.92
CA PRO A 150 -7.48 -3.72 19.53
C PRO A 150 -7.03 -2.58 18.62
N ARG A 151 -6.00 -2.80 17.78
CA ARG A 151 -5.55 -1.77 16.84
C ARG A 151 -6.59 -1.51 15.76
N VAL A 152 -7.16 -2.57 15.20
CA VAL A 152 -8.21 -2.47 14.18
C VAL A 152 -9.44 -1.77 14.74
N ALA A 153 -9.91 -2.11 15.95
CA ALA A 153 -11.04 -1.44 16.60
C ALA A 153 -10.78 0.06 16.84
N PHE A 154 -9.54 0.42 17.19
CA PHE A 154 -9.14 1.83 17.38
C PHE A 154 -9.29 2.61 16.07
N ASP A 155 -8.67 2.13 14.99
CA ASP A 155 -8.73 2.81 13.69
C ASP A 155 -10.15 2.86 13.12
N TRP A 156 -10.95 1.82 13.37
CA TRP A 156 -12.33 1.74 12.91
C TRP A 156 -13.21 2.83 13.50
N ALA A 157 -13.02 3.14 14.79
CA ALA A 157 -13.84 4.10 15.51
C ALA A 157 -13.74 5.53 14.94
N ASP A 158 -12.57 5.89 14.39
CA ASP A 158 -12.31 7.24 13.86
C ASP A 158 -13.07 7.54 12.56
N GLU A 159 -13.52 6.50 11.85
CA GLU A 159 -14.08 6.64 10.49
C GLU A 159 -15.60 6.38 10.42
N VAL A 160 -16.25 6.07 11.55
CA VAL A 160 -17.68 5.70 11.62
C VAL A 160 -18.58 6.72 10.93
N GLU A 161 -18.37 8.02 11.18
CA GLU A 161 -19.20 9.08 10.59
C GLU A 161 -19.11 9.12 9.06
N LYS A 162 -17.95 8.80 8.49
CA LYS A 162 -17.78 8.72 7.03
C LYS A 162 -18.39 7.44 6.48
N LEU A 163 -18.15 6.30 7.15
CA LEU A 163 -18.72 5.01 6.76
C LEU A 163 -20.26 5.03 6.75
N ARG A 164 -20.89 5.74 7.68
CA ARG A 164 -22.37 5.88 7.76
C ARG A 164 -22.99 6.54 6.53
N LYS A 165 -22.25 7.40 5.82
CA LYS A 165 -22.73 8.14 4.63
C LYS A 165 -23.01 7.20 3.46
N PHE A 166 -22.27 6.10 3.35
CA PHE A 166 -22.31 5.21 2.20
C PHE A 166 -23.07 3.91 2.52
N PRO A 167 -24.13 3.56 1.74
CA PRO A 167 -24.96 2.39 2.04
C PRO A 167 -24.20 1.06 2.14
N GLY A 168 -23.26 0.80 1.23
CA GLY A 168 -22.45 -0.42 1.29
C GLY A 168 -21.53 -0.47 2.51
N SER A 169 -20.92 0.66 2.87
CA SER A 169 -20.04 0.72 4.04
C SER A 169 -20.82 0.56 5.34
N ARG A 170 -21.98 1.18 5.46
CA ARG A 170 -22.89 0.97 6.60
C ARG A 170 -23.35 -0.50 6.72
N ALA A 171 -23.57 -1.17 5.60
CA ALA A 171 -24.04 -2.55 5.58
C ALA A 171 -22.93 -3.57 5.93
N HIS A 172 -21.70 -3.33 5.45
CA HIS A 172 -20.62 -4.32 5.51
C HIS A 172 -19.55 -4.01 6.56
N LEU A 173 -19.42 -2.76 6.98
CA LEU A 173 -18.33 -2.30 7.85
C LEU A 173 -18.80 -1.76 9.21
N LEU A 174 -20.10 -1.68 9.48
CA LEU A 174 -20.61 -1.29 10.78
C LEU A 174 -21.38 -2.45 11.40
N ASN A 175 -21.41 -2.50 12.73
CA ASN A 175 -22.19 -3.51 13.43
C ASN A 175 -23.70 -3.25 13.27
N ALA A 176 -24.54 -4.13 13.82
CA ALA A 176 -26.00 -4.01 13.71
C ALA A 176 -26.59 -2.72 14.31
N ALA A 177 -25.88 -2.06 15.24
CA ALA A 177 -26.27 -0.76 15.79
C ALA A 177 -25.82 0.42 14.90
N GLY A 178 -25.05 0.15 13.84
CA GLY A 178 -24.46 1.17 12.98
C GLY A 178 -23.23 1.84 13.60
N ASP A 179 -22.57 1.20 14.57
CA ASP A 179 -21.31 1.66 15.19
C ASP A 179 -20.11 0.84 14.71
N ALA A 180 -18.89 1.31 14.99
CA ALA A 180 -17.69 0.49 14.80
C ALA A 180 -17.72 -0.77 15.70
N PRO A 181 -17.20 -1.91 15.22
CA PRO A 181 -16.99 -3.07 16.07
C PRO A 181 -15.95 -2.77 17.15
N LYS A 182 -16.15 -3.33 18.35
CA LYS A 182 -15.20 -3.22 19.47
C LYS A 182 -14.18 -4.34 19.41
N ALA A 183 -13.05 -4.14 20.09
CA ALA A 183 -12.06 -5.20 20.25
C ALA A 183 -12.70 -6.45 20.87
N GLY A 184 -12.55 -7.59 20.21
CA GLY A 184 -13.17 -8.87 20.60
C GLY A 184 -14.54 -9.15 19.97
N ASP A 185 -15.21 -8.17 19.37
CA ASP A 185 -16.43 -8.43 18.58
C ASP A 185 -16.07 -9.29 17.37
N VAL A 186 -16.97 -10.18 16.96
CA VAL A 186 -16.78 -11.03 15.78
C VAL A 186 -17.44 -10.37 14.57
N MET A 187 -16.65 -10.09 13.54
CA MET A 187 -17.11 -9.53 12.27
C MET A 187 -17.03 -10.56 11.16
N THR A 188 -18.06 -10.58 10.29
CA THR A 188 -18.15 -11.42 9.09
C THR A 188 -18.39 -10.54 7.86
N PHE A 189 -17.85 -10.93 6.70
CA PHE A 189 -17.95 -10.20 5.43
C PHE A 189 -18.46 -11.12 4.32
N GLY A 190 -19.71 -11.59 4.42
CA GLY A 190 -20.26 -12.58 3.48
C GLY A 190 -20.26 -12.14 2.01
N ALA A 191 -20.49 -10.85 1.74
CA ALA A 191 -20.39 -10.30 0.38
C ALA A 191 -18.95 -10.36 -0.15
N LEU A 192 -17.98 -9.95 0.68
CA LEU A 192 -16.56 -10.03 0.33
C LEU A 192 -16.09 -11.48 0.17
N ALA A 193 -16.57 -12.41 1.01
CA ALA A 193 -16.28 -13.84 0.87
C ALA A 193 -16.75 -14.37 -0.49
N SER A 194 -17.94 -13.96 -0.94
CA SER A 194 -18.45 -14.32 -2.27
C SER A 194 -17.61 -13.72 -3.40
N THR A 195 -17.14 -12.48 -3.24
CA THR A 195 -16.19 -11.84 -4.17
C THR A 195 -14.86 -12.58 -4.24
N LEU A 196 -14.30 -12.96 -3.09
CA LEU A 196 -13.05 -13.71 -3.02
C LEU A 196 -13.20 -15.11 -3.66
N ARG A 197 -14.35 -15.77 -3.51
CA ARG A 197 -14.66 -17.02 -4.24
C ARG A 197 -14.73 -16.82 -5.75
N ALA A 198 -15.37 -15.75 -6.22
CA ALA A 198 -15.43 -15.45 -7.64
C ALA A 198 -14.01 -15.28 -8.23
N ILE A 199 -13.10 -14.64 -7.50
CA ILE A 199 -11.68 -14.51 -7.86
C ILE A 199 -10.97 -15.87 -7.82
N ALA A 200 -11.17 -16.66 -6.77
CA ALA A 200 -10.58 -17.98 -6.65
C ALA A 200 -10.97 -18.90 -7.82
N GLU A 201 -12.22 -18.83 -8.28
CA GLU A 201 -12.77 -19.65 -9.35
C GLU A 201 -12.39 -19.15 -10.75
N ASN A 202 -12.33 -17.83 -10.95
CA ASN A 202 -12.22 -17.22 -12.29
C ASN A 202 -10.99 -16.33 -12.48
N GLY A 203 -10.07 -16.30 -11.52
CA GLY A 203 -8.91 -15.42 -11.54
C GLY A 203 -9.29 -13.94 -11.63
N GLU A 204 -8.57 -13.19 -12.46
CA GLU A 204 -8.85 -11.76 -12.72
C GLU A 204 -10.29 -11.52 -13.18
N ASP A 205 -10.82 -12.37 -14.04
CA ASP A 205 -12.17 -12.21 -14.60
C ASP A 205 -13.26 -12.25 -13.51
N GLY A 206 -12.99 -12.94 -12.40
CA GLY A 206 -13.87 -12.95 -11.23
C GLY A 206 -14.04 -11.60 -10.55
N PHE A 207 -13.08 -10.68 -10.73
CA PHE A 207 -13.11 -9.33 -10.15
C PHE A 207 -13.45 -8.25 -11.18
N TYR A 208 -12.81 -8.29 -12.35
CA TYR A 208 -12.90 -7.21 -13.35
C TYR A 208 -14.11 -7.33 -14.28
N LYS A 209 -14.72 -8.51 -14.36
CA LYS A 209 -15.89 -8.78 -15.20
C LYS A 209 -17.09 -9.25 -14.36
N GLY A 210 -18.20 -9.51 -15.05
CA GLY A 210 -19.40 -10.08 -14.42
C GLY A 210 -19.98 -9.19 -13.32
N ALA A 211 -20.50 -9.83 -12.28
CA ALA A 211 -21.22 -9.14 -11.20
C ALA A 211 -20.33 -8.22 -10.36
N VAL A 212 -19.06 -8.59 -10.13
CA VAL A 212 -18.13 -7.78 -9.32
C VAL A 212 -17.73 -6.52 -10.06
N GLY A 213 -17.26 -6.64 -11.31
CA GLY A 213 -16.93 -5.48 -12.13
C GLY A 213 -18.12 -4.53 -12.32
N ALA A 214 -19.32 -5.08 -12.56
CA ALA A 214 -20.53 -4.28 -12.70
C ALA A 214 -20.90 -3.51 -11.42
N ASP A 215 -20.81 -4.13 -10.24
CA ASP A 215 -21.11 -3.48 -8.96
C ASP A 215 -20.08 -2.38 -8.61
N ILE A 216 -18.81 -2.58 -8.97
CA ILE A 216 -17.77 -1.55 -8.85
C ILE A 216 -18.13 -0.34 -9.71
N LEU A 217 -18.43 -0.53 -11.00
CA LEU A 217 -18.75 0.58 -11.90
C LEU A 217 -20.04 1.31 -11.51
N GLU A 218 -21.07 0.58 -11.11
CA GLU A 218 -22.32 1.14 -10.59
C GLU A 218 -22.05 2.01 -9.36
N THR A 219 -21.27 1.49 -8.40
CA THR A 219 -20.92 2.19 -7.17
C THR A 219 -20.07 3.43 -7.43
N VAL A 220 -19.05 3.34 -8.29
CA VAL A 220 -18.18 4.47 -8.65
C VAL A 220 -18.99 5.58 -9.32
N ARG A 221 -19.85 5.23 -10.29
CA ARG A 221 -20.70 6.19 -11.01
C ARG A 221 -21.72 6.86 -10.09
N ALA A 222 -22.33 6.10 -9.18
CA ALA A 222 -23.28 6.63 -8.21
C ALA A 222 -22.66 7.68 -7.27
N ASN A 223 -21.32 7.65 -7.11
CA ASN A 223 -20.57 8.59 -6.28
C ASN A 223 -19.77 9.60 -7.12
N GLY A 224 -20.15 9.84 -8.37
CA GLY A 224 -19.57 10.86 -9.23
C GLY A 224 -18.22 10.51 -9.87
N GLY A 225 -17.83 9.23 -9.82
CA GLY A 225 -16.64 8.73 -10.51
C GLY A 225 -16.89 8.42 -11.98
N LEU A 226 -15.79 8.25 -12.72
CA LEU A 226 -15.80 8.20 -14.19
C LEU A 226 -15.24 6.90 -14.77
N LEU A 227 -14.93 5.90 -13.93
CA LEU A 227 -14.45 4.60 -14.42
C LEU A 227 -15.50 3.93 -15.31
N ASP A 228 -15.04 3.33 -16.40
CA ASP A 228 -15.84 2.53 -17.34
C ASP A 228 -15.33 1.08 -17.46
N GLU A 229 -16.04 0.25 -18.24
CA GLU A 229 -15.66 -1.15 -18.48
C GLU A 229 -14.28 -1.28 -19.18
N ALA A 230 -13.90 -0.30 -20.00
CA ALA A 230 -12.60 -0.29 -20.67
C ALA A 230 -11.47 0.06 -19.70
N ASP A 231 -11.71 0.91 -18.70
CA ASP A 231 -10.77 1.20 -17.63
C ASP A 231 -10.51 -0.07 -16.78
N LEU A 232 -11.56 -0.80 -16.38
CA LEU A 232 -11.40 -2.04 -15.61
C LEU A 232 -10.73 -3.17 -16.40
N SER A 233 -11.12 -3.35 -17.67
CA SER A 233 -10.50 -4.38 -18.52
C SER A 233 -9.08 -4.03 -18.98
N GLY A 234 -8.72 -2.75 -18.94
CA GLY A 234 -7.37 -2.24 -19.22
C GLY A 234 -6.39 -2.31 -18.04
N VAL A 235 -6.71 -3.09 -16.99
CA VAL A 235 -5.85 -3.20 -15.80
C VAL A 235 -4.45 -3.73 -16.15
N SER A 236 -3.44 -3.05 -15.62
CA SER A 236 -2.02 -3.32 -15.85
C SER A 236 -1.29 -3.70 -14.57
N VAL A 237 -0.26 -4.53 -14.72
CA VAL A 237 0.72 -4.88 -13.70
C VAL A 237 2.06 -4.77 -14.38
N ASP A 238 2.74 -3.67 -14.14
CA ASP A 238 3.92 -3.27 -14.90
C ASP A 238 5.19 -3.78 -14.21
N PRO A 239 5.99 -4.65 -14.85
CA PRO A 239 7.36 -4.90 -14.41
C PRO A 239 8.15 -3.59 -14.51
N VAL A 240 8.84 -3.23 -13.44
CA VAL A 240 9.64 -2.01 -13.37
C VAL A 240 11.06 -2.32 -12.93
N THR A 241 12.02 -1.54 -13.43
CA THR A 241 13.40 -1.62 -12.97
C THR A 241 13.51 -0.89 -11.62
N PRO A 242 13.88 -1.58 -10.52
CA PRO A 242 14.09 -0.94 -9.23
C PRO A 242 15.19 0.13 -9.31
N VAL A 243 15.10 1.14 -8.45
CA VAL A 243 16.15 2.15 -8.25
C VAL A 243 16.89 1.85 -6.95
N SER A 244 18.17 2.18 -6.89
CA SER A 244 18.97 1.93 -5.69
C SER A 244 19.90 3.09 -5.33
N ALA A 245 20.33 3.10 -4.07
CA ALA A 245 21.37 3.97 -3.58
C ALA A 245 22.31 3.20 -2.63
N ALA A 246 23.60 3.44 -2.78
CA ALA A 246 24.57 3.00 -1.78
C ALA A 246 24.41 3.84 -0.51
N TYR A 247 24.50 3.19 0.65
CA TYR A 247 24.52 3.83 1.95
C TYR A 247 25.36 3.01 2.92
N ARG A 248 26.56 3.53 3.25
CA ARG A 248 27.47 2.95 4.27
C ARG A 248 27.74 1.45 4.10
N GLY A 249 28.12 1.06 2.87
CA GLY A 249 28.47 -0.32 2.53
C GLY A 249 27.27 -1.25 2.32
N ARG A 250 26.06 -0.71 2.22
CA ARG A 250 24.84 -1.43 1.84
C ARG A 250 24.24 -0.80 0.59
N GLU A 251 23.56 -1.60 -0.21
CA GLU A 251 22.67 -1.10 -1.26
C GLU A 251 21.24 -1.12 -0.73
N VAL A 252 20.55 0.02 -0.84
CA VAL A 252 19.13 0.14 -0.51
C VAL A 252 18.37 0.25 -1.83
N VAL A 253 17.36 -0.59 -1.99
CA VAL A 253 16.62 -0.77 -3.25
C VAL A 253 15.15 -0.42 -3.01
N GLU A 254 14.61 0.39 -3.90
CA GLU A 254 13.23 0.86 -3.87
C GLU A 254 12.61 0.72 -5.25
N LEU A 255 11.27 0.78 -5.33
CA LEU A 255 10.60 0.91 -6.61
C LEU A 255 10.84 2.32 -7.19
N PRO A 256 10.86 2.45 -8.53
CA PRO A 256 10.94 3.77 -9.17
C PRO A 256 9.63 4.56 -8.97
N PRO A 257 9.60 5.84 -9.40
CA PRO A 257 8.33 6.53 -9.63
C PRO A 257 7.36 5.69 -10.46
N ASN A 258 6.04 5.78 -10.24
CA ASN A 258 5.29 6.74 -9.41
C ASN A 258 5.32 6.48 -7.89
N THR A 259 6.12 5.52 -7.40
CA THR A 259 6.24 5.28 -5.96
C THR A 259 7.10 6.33 -5.25
N GLN A 260 6.85 6.53 -3.95
CA GLN A 260 7.62 7.45 -3.12
C GLN A 260 8.95 6.84 -2.59
N GLY A 261 9.27 5.58 -2.90
CA GLY A 261 10.42 4.88 -2.34
C GLY A 261 11.75 5.58 -2.60
N PHE A 262 11.94 6.14 -3.80
CA PHE A 262 13.17 6.88 -4.14
C PHE A 262 13.43 8.11 -3.25
N ILE A 263 12.42 8.65 -2.55
CA ILE A 263 12.61 9.74 -1.58
C ILE A 263 13.40 9.25 -0.36
N ALA A 264 13.21 8.00 0.07
CA ALA A 264 14.05 7.38 1.10
C ALA A 264 15.51 7.27 0.63
N LEU A 265 15.72 6.86 -0.63
CA LEU A 265 17.06 6.82 -1.22
C LEU A 265 17.71 8.20 -1.24
N LEU A 266 16.96 9.24 -1.60
CA LEU A 266 17.45 10.62 -1.60
C LEU A 266 17.83 11.09 -0.20
N MET A 267 17.00 10.81 0.82
CA MET A 267 17.33 11.10 2.22
C MET A 267 18.64 10.41 2.64
N LEU A 268 18.80 9.13 2.32
CA LEU A 268 20.01 8.37 2.64
C LEU A 268 21.25 8.96 1.96
N ARG A 269 21.13 9.34 0.68
CA ARG A 269 22.23 9.97 -0.09
C ARG A 269 22.62 11.33 0.47
N ILE A 270 21.67 12.14 0.92
CA ILE A 270 21.96 13.40 1.63
C ILE A 270 22.69 13.09 2.94
N LEU A 271 22.17 12.16 3.73
CA LEU A 271 22.71 11.78 5.04
C LEU A 271 24.08 11.06 4.99
N GLU A 272 24.45 10.50 3.84
CA GLU A 272 25.74 9.83 3.63
C GLU A 272 26.93 10.76 3.89
N GLY A 273 26.76 12.07 3.67
CA GLY A 273 27.81 13.07 3.87
C GLY A 273 28.05 13.49 5.32
N PHE A 274 27.30 12.97 6.30
CA PHE A 274 27.44 13.31 7.72
C PHE A 274 27.91 12.10 8.54
N ASP A 275 28.66 12.29 9.62
CA ASP A 275 29.05 11.18 10.51
C ASP A 275 27.98 10.88 11.57
N LEU A 276 26.83 10.34 11.14
CA LEU A 276 25.73 9.99 12.03
C LEU A 276 26.08 8.90 13.06
N ALA A 277 27.13 8.11 12.82
CA ALA A 277 27.56 7.05 13.72
C ALA A 277 28.25 7.60 14.97
N SER A 278 28.87 8.79 14.87
CA SER A 278 29.46 9.50 16.00
C SER A 278 28.43 10.19 16.91
N LEU A 279 27.21 10.39 16.43
CA LEU A 279 26.15 11.11 17.14
C LEU A 279 25.29 10.16 17.99
N ASP A 280 24.73 10.69 19.08
CA ASP A 280 23.73 9.98 19.88
C ASP A 280 22.51 9.63 19.00
N PRO A 281 22.10 8.34 18.90
CA PRO A 281 20.91 7.92 18.17
C PRO A 281 19.61 8.63 18.57
N LEU A 282 19.53 9.14 19.80
CA LEU A 282 18.38 9.89 20.31
C LEU A 282 18.73 11.37 20.58
N GLY A 283 19.89 11.82 20.09
CA GLY A 283 20.40 13.17 20.30
C GLY A 283 19.79 14.18 19.32
N ALA A 284 19.67 15.42 19.80
CA ALA A 284 19.10 16.53 19.02
C ALA A 284 19.87 16.80 17.72
N GLU A 285 21.19 16.66 17.70
CA GLU A 285 22.01 16.89 16.51
C GLU A 285 21.70 15.90 15.39
N ARG A 286 21.54 14.62 15.75
CA ARG A 286 21.18 13.58 14.79
C ARG A 286 19.78 13.80 14.24
N PHE A 287 18.82 14.06 15.11
CA PHE A 287 17.45 14.38 14.69
C PHE A 287 17.40 15.62 13.80
N HIS A 288 18.19 16.66 14.11
CA HIS A 288 18.26 17.85 13.26
C HIS A 288 18.69 17.50 11.83
N LEU A 289 19.75 16.72 11.65
CA LEU A 289 20.22 16.30 10.32
C LEU A 289 19.18 15.43 9.60
N GLU A 290 18.57 14.47 10.30
CA GLU A 290 17.54 13.58 9.74
C GLU A 290 16.28 14.38 9.32
N LEU A 291 15.85 15.33 10.14
CA LEU A 291 14.70 16.21 9.85
C LEU A 291 14.96 17.13 8.67
N GLU A 292 16.12 17.78 8.61
CA GLU A 292 16.45 18.70 7.51
C GLU A 292 16.64 17.94 6.19
N ALA A 293 17.25 16.75 6.22
CA ALA A 293 17.32 15.88 5.05
C ALA A 293 15.93 15.43 4.58
N ALA A 294 15.04 15.04 5.51
CA ALA A 294 13.66 14.69 5.19
C ALA A 294 12.91 15.87 4.56
N ARG A 295 13.02 17.08 5.12
CA ARG A 295 12.38 18.29 4.56
C ARG A 295 12.83 18.56 3.12
N LEU A 296 14.12 18.41 2.83
CA LEU A 296 14.64 18.57 1.46
C LEU A 296 14.12 17.49 0.51
N ALA A 297 14.16 16.23 0.94
CA ALA A 297 13.72 15.11 0.11
C ALA A 297 12.21 15.17 -0.16
N TYR A 298 11.39 15.56 0.82
CA TYR A 298 9.96 15.78 0.61
C TYR A 298 9.67 16.98 -0.28
N ALA A 299 10.45 18.07 -0.20
CA ALA A 299 10.32 19.16 -1.18
C ALA A 299 10.62 18.70 -2.61
N VAL A 300 11.57 17.78 -2.79
CA VAL A 300 11.83 17.15 -4.10
C VAL A 300 10.66 16.27 -4.54
N ARG A 301 10.10 15.46 -3.62
CA ARG A 301 8.87 14.68 -3.86
C ARG A 301 7.76 15.58 -4.41
N ASP A 302 7.42 16.64 -3.67
CA ASP A 302 6.27 17.48 -3.97
C ASP A 302 6.44 18.25 -5.29
N ARG A 303 7.68 18.54 -5.68
CA ARG A 303 7.97 19.25 -6.94
C ARG A 303 8.08 18.32 -8.15
N HIS A 304 8.62 17.11 -7.99
CA HIS A 304 9.09 16.29 -9.12
C HIS A 304 8.45 14.90 -9.22
N LEU A 305 7.97 14.31 -8.13
CA LEU A 305 7.44 12.96 -8.17
C LEU A 305 6.06 12.93 -8.84
N ALA A 306 5.94 12.15 -9.91
CA ALA A 306 4.68 11.88 -10.60
C ALA A 306 4.74 10.52 -11.30
N ASP A 307 3.77 10.24 -12.18
CA ASP A 307 3.90 9.18 -13.19
C ASP A 307 5.13 9.47 -14.08
N PRO A 308 6.07 8.52 -14.27
CA PRO A 308 7.26 8.70 -15.09
C PRO A 308 7.00 9.28 -16.48
N LEU A 309 5.81 9.03 -17.07
CA LEU A 309 5.43 9.58 -18.37
C LEU A 309 5.24 11.10 -18.37
N PHE A 310 5.09 11.69 -17.18
CA PHE A 310 4.82 13.13 -16.98
C PHE A 310 5.89 13.82 -16.13
N MET A 311 6.94 13.10 -15.70
CA MET A 311 8.04 13.67 -14.93
C MET A 311 9.03 14.41 -15.84
N GLU A 312 9.48 15.58 -15.40
CA GLU A 312 10.52 16.37 -16.09
C GLU A 312 11.95 15.93 -15.75
N ALA A 313 12.15 15.37 -14.55
CA ALA A 313 13.44 14.91 -14.05
C ALA A 313 13.42 13.40 -13.82
N THR A 314 14.49 12.71 -14.17
CA THR A 314 14.60 11.26 -13.95
C THR A 314 15.06 10.94 -12.52
N PRO A 315 14.76 9.75 -12.00
CA PRO A 315 15.28 9.30 -10.70
C PRO A 315 16.80 9.39 -10.60
N GLU A 316 17.52 9.07 -11.69
CA GLU A 316 18.99 9.13 -11.74
C GLU A 316 19.50 10.56 -11.60
N GLN A 317 18.81 11.54 -12.18
CA GLN A 317 19.15 12.96 -12.03
C GLN A 317 18.91 13.44 -10.59
N LEU A 318 17.81 13.02 -9.98
CA LEU A 318 17.45 13.40 -8.60
C LEU A 318 18.33 12.73 -7.53
N LEU A 319 18.81 11.51 -7.80
CA LEU A 319 19.70 10.76 -6.90
C LEU A 319 21.20 10.98 -7.18
N GLY A 320 21.54 11.64 -8.29
CA GLY A 320 22.91 11.90 -8.72
C GLY A 320 23.66 12.86 -7.80
N ASP A 321 24.99 12.75 -7.76
CA ASP A 321 25.86 13.50 -6.84
C ASP A 321 25.62 15.01 -6.91
N ALA A 322 25.45 15.58 -8.11
CA ALA A 322 25.23 17.01 -8.28
C ALA A 322 23.96 17.51 -7.56
N CYS A 323 22.84 16.76 -7.66
CA CYS A 323 21.60 17.11 -6.99
C CYS A 323 21.73 16.93 -5.47
N VAL A 324 22.28 15.78 -5.05
CA VAL A 324 22.46 15.43 -3.64
C VAL A 324 23.38 16.41 -2.93
N ASP A 325 24.50 16.80 -3.53
CA ASP A 325 25.47 17.74 -2.96
C ASP A 325 24.86 19.14 -2.85
N ALA A 326 24.10 19.59 -3.86
CA ALA A 326 23.39 20.86 -3.82
C ALA A 326 22.32 20.90 -2.70
N LEU A 327 21.60 19.79 -2.49
CA LEU A 327 20.65 19.67 -1.38
C LEU A 327 21.36 19.65 -0.04
N ARG A 328 22.41 18.81 0.10
CA ARG A 328 23.18 18.67 1.34
C ARG A 328 23.81 19.99 1.79
N ALA A 329 24.32 20.79 0.85
CA ALA A 329 24.90 22.11 1.13
C ALA A 329 23.92 23.11 1.76
N ARG A 330 22.60 22.84 1.73
CA ARG A 330 21.57 23.66 2.37
C ARG A 330 21.38 23.35 3.86
N ILE A 331 21.90 22.23 4.35
CA ILE A 331 21.78 21.82 5.75
C ILE A 331 22.88 22.53 6.55
N ASP A 332 22.46 23.42 7.46
CA ASP A 332 23.31 23.97 8.50
C ASP A 332 23.15 23.13 9.79
N PRO A 333 24.18 22.43 10.28
CA PRO A 333 24.08 21.59 11.48
C PRO A 333 23.64 22.35 12.75
N ALA A 334 23.82 23.67 12.79
CA ALA A 334 23.49 24.51 13.94
C ALA A 334 22.17 25.28 13.78
N ARG A 335 21.52 25.22 12.61
CA ARG A 335 20.36 26.05 12.32
C ARG A 335 19.33 25.36 11.41
N ARG A 336 18.07 25.39 11.84
CA ARG A 336 16.92 25.00 11.02
C ARG A 336 16.81 25.88 9.77
N MET A 337 16.64 25.27 8.60
CA MET A 337 16.29 25.99 7.37
C MET A 337 14.99 26.78 7.55
N PRO A 338 14.84 27.93 6.86
CA PRO A 338 13.59 28.67 6.79
C PRO A 338 12.40 27.77 6.46
N ASP A 339 11.20 28.23 6.82
CA ASP A 339 9.99 27.48 6.51
C ASP A 339 9.86 27.29 4.99
N MET A 340 9.49 26.07 4.57
CA MET A 340 9.39 25.72 3.14
C MET A 340 7.98 26.03 2.59
N GLY A 341 7.10 26.60 3.43
CA GLY A 341 5.68 26.79 3.17
C GLY A 341 4.83 25.68 3.80
N PRO A 342 3.49 25.85 3.79
CA PRO A 342 2.58 24.82 4.29
C PRO A 342 2.73 23.54 3.46
N VAL A 343 2.97 22.42 4.15
CA VAL A 343 2.92 21.08 3.58
C VAL A 343 1.71 20.42 4.20
N ASP A 344 0.67 20.19 3.39
CA ASP A 344 -0.41 19.30 3.82
C ASP A 344 0.19 17.90 3.91
N MET A 345 0.25 17.35 5.12
CA MET A 345 0.65 15.97 5.33
C MET A 345 -0.60 15.10 5.14
N PRO A 346 -0.78 14.40 4.01
CA PRO A 346 -1.82 13.39 3.95
C PRO A 346 -1.50 12.30 4.97
N GLY A 347 -2.51 11.86 5.74
CA GLY A 347 -2.42 10.60 6.46
C GLY A 347 -2.06 9.49 5.48
N SER A 348 -1.16 8.59 5.89
CA SER A 348 -0.74 7.44 5.11
C SER A 348 -0.99 6.20 5.94
N ASP A 349 -1.91 5.37 5.46
CA ASP A 349 -2.36 4.17 6.15
C ASP A 349 -2.22 2.99 5.19
N THR A 350 -1.33 2.06 5.50
CA THR A 350 -1.08 0.91 4.62
C THR A 350 -0.54 -0.27 5.40
N VAL A 351 -0.48 -1.42 4.75
CA VAL A 351 0.11 -2.63 5.30
C VAL A 351 1.33 -3.03 4.48
N PHE A 352 2.37 -3.45 5.18
CA PHE A 352 3.58 -3.99 4.57
C PHE A 352 3.72 -5.46 4.96
N ILE A 353 4.13 -6.27 3.98
CA ILE A 353 4.35 -7.70 4.13
C ILE A 353 5.79 -7.99 3.71
N SER A 354 6.56 -8.57 4.61
CA SER A 354 7.89 -9.06 4.32
C SER A 354 7.95 -10.56 4.53
N CYS A 355 8.44 -11.29 3.54
CA CYS A 355 8.54 -12.74 3.57
C CYS A 355 9.89 -13.20 3.02
N VAL A 356 10.49 -14.20 3.63
CA VAL A 356 11.64 -14.93 3.08
C VAL A 356 11.40 -16.43 3.24
N ASP A 357 11.68 -17.20 2.20
CA ASP A 357 11.52 -18.67 2.21
C ASP A 357 12.84 -19.43 2.36
N GLU A 358 12.76 -20.76 2.30
CA GLU A 358 13.91 -21.64 2.51
C GLU A 358 14.90 -21.59 1.36
N ASN A 359 14.41 -21.25 0.17
CA ASN A 359 15.19 -21.10 -1.04
C ASN A 359 15.83 -19.71 -1.15
N ARG A 360 15.59 -18.82 -0.17
CA ARG A 360 16.13 -17.45 -0.10
C ARG A 360 15.50 -16.47 -1.09
N MET A 361 14.33 -16.78 -1.64
CA MET A 361 13.49 -15.73 -2.23
C MET A 361 13.03 -14.82 -1.09
N ALA A 362 13.16 -13.50 -1.27
CA ALA A 362 12.66 -12.52 -0.34
C ALA A 362 11.68 -11.58 -1.05
N VAL A 363 10.55 -11.33 -0.42
CA VAL A 363 9.46 -10.51 -0.96
C VAL A 363 9.19 -9.37 0.01
N ALA A 364 9.20 -8.14 -0.52
CA ALA A 364 8.68 -6.96 0.12
C ALA A 364 7.45 -6.52 -0.68
N LEU A 365 6.27 -6.65 -0.09
CA LEU A 365 4.99 -6.43 -0.75
C LEU A 365 4.16 -5.44 0.05
N ILE A 366 3.52 -4.52 -0.67
CA ILE A 366 2.58 -3.55 -0.11
C ILE A 366 1.27 -3.65 -0.91
N ASN A 367 0.15 -3.75 -0.21
CA ASN A 367 -1.19 -3.74 -0.80
C ASN A 367 -2.01 -2.70 -0.05
N SER A 368 -2.71 -1.79 -0.71
CA SER A 368 -3.23 -0.59 -0.05
C SER A 368 -4.51 -0.07 -0.67
N ILE A 369 -5.38 0.50 0.16
CA ILE A 369 -6.52 1.34 -0.28
C ILE A 369 -6.25 2.85 -0.10
N PHE A 370 -4.98 3.21 0.09
CA PHE A 370 -4.40 4.54 0.34
C PHE A 370 -4.62 5.14 1.74
N LYS A 371 -5.78 5.71 2.04
CA LYS A 371 -6.10 6.25 3.38
C LYS A 371 -6.89 5.23 4.19
N THR A 372 -7.08 5.46 5.48
CA THR A 372 -7.97 4.62 6.31
C THR A 372 -9.35 4.48 5.64
N PHE A 373 -9.80 3.24 5.39
CA PHE A 373 -10.97 2.84 4.57
C PHE A 373 -11.03 3.39 3.13
N GLY A 374 -9.91 3.86 2.60
CA GLY A 374 -9.80 4.43 1.28
C GLY A 374 -10.79 5.57 1.08
N SER A 375 -11.71 5.40 0.13
CA SER A 375 -12.76 6.38 -0.14
C SER A 375 -13.90 6.39 0.87
N CYS A 376 -13.89 5.45 1.83
CA CYS A 376 -15.04 5.06 2.66
C CYS A 376 -16.23 4.55 1.85
N ILE A 377 -16.12 4.39 0.53
CA ILE A 377 -17.16 3.85 -0.35
C ILE A 377 -16.93 2.34 -0.51
N THR A 378 -17.92 1.55 -0.13
CA THR A 378 -17.93 0.10 -0.30
C THR A 378 -19.04 -0.29 -1.26
N THR A 379 -18.77 -1.22 -2.17
CA THR A 379 -19.79 -1.75 -3.08
C THR A 379 -20.88 -2.48 -2.30
N GLN A 380 -22.14 -2.25 -2.66
CA GLN A 380 -23.25 -2.72 -1.84
C GLN A 380 -23.50 -4.23 -2.02
N LYS A 381 -23.29 -4.79 -3.21
CA LYS A 381 -23.58 -6.20 -3.50
C LYS A 381 -22.35 -7.08 -3.23
N THR A 382 -21.15 -6.56 -3.47
CA THR A 382 -19.91 -7.35 -3.46
C THR A 382 -18.94 -7.06 -2.30
N GLY A 383 -19.24 -6.05 -1.47
CA GLY A 383 -18.48 -5.78 -0.24
C GLY A 383 -17.04 -5.32 -0.49
N VAL A 384 -16.76 -4.72 -1.65
CA VAL A 384 -15.42 -4.23 -2.02
C VAL A 384 -15.25 -2.80 -1.52
N VAL A 385 -14.33 -2.60 -0.58
CA VAL A 385 -13.92 -1.26 -0.12
C VAL A 385 -13.04 -0.63 -1.18
N LEU A 386 -13.45 0.50 -1.74
CA LEU A 386 -12.77 1.14 -2.86
C LEU A 386 -11.73 2.15 -2.38
N GLN A 387 -10.52 2.06 -2.91
CA GLN A 387 -9.43 2.98 -2.60
C GLN A 387 -9.71 4.43 -3.01
N ASN A 388 -8.95 5.37 -2.45
CA ASN A 388 -8.98 6.79 -2.84
C ASN A 388 -7.65 7.32 -3.37
N ARG A 389 -6.83 6.48 -4.01
CA ARG A 389 -5.50 6.83 -4.54
C ARG A 389 -5.50 8.10 -5.40
N GLY A 390 -6.58 8.34 -6.16
CA GLY A 390 -6.73 9.52 -7.00
C GLY A 390 -6.79 10.83 -6.24
N ALA A 391 -7.03 10.82 -4.92
CA ALA A 391 -6.87 12.00 -4.07
C ALA A 391 -5.41 12.51 -4.00
N GLY A 392 -4.44 11.75 -4.50
CA GLY A 392 -3.05 12.18 -4.67
C GLY A 392 -2.78 12.98 -5.95
N PHE A 393 -3.73 13.09 -6.88
CA PHE A 393 -3.55 13.94 -8.07
C PHE A 393 -3.70 15.42 -7.73
N VAL A 394 -2.92 16.25 -8.41
CA VAL A 394 -2.91 17.70 -8.24
C VAL A 394 -3.69 18.35 -9.38
N LEU A 395 -4.60 19.26 -9.02
CA LEU A 395 -5.37 20.07 -9.99
C LEU A 395 -4.83 21.50 -10.14
N THR A 396 -3.82 21.89 -9.37
CA THR A 396 -3.24 23.25 -9.38
C THR A 396 -2.01 23.38 -10.25
#